data_AF-A0A8H6EIV7-F1
#
_entry.id   AF-A0A8H6EIV7-F1
#
_cell.length_a   1.000
_cell.length_b   1.000
_cell.length_c   1.000
_cell.angle_alpha   90.00
_cell.angle_beta   90.00
_cell.angle_gamma   90.00
#
_symmetry.space_group_name_H-M   'P 1'
#
loop_
_entity.id
_entity.type
_entity.pdbx_description
1 polymer ?
#
loop_
_entity_poly.entity_id
_entity_poly.type
_entity_poly.pdbx_seq_one_letter_code
_entity_poly.pdbx_strand_id
1 'polypeptide(L)'
;MLAVDDIHTHDVLIVGGGPCGLAVAARLCESTPSSLFTDSEHQRYHWMKASSARQTSKPFKTSRRSHTASDRLVQGASCCSGLDIAVLDAHGGEWMSAWNERFKKLEIKYLRSPMFFHPDPRDRDGLRGYAWKEGRDDELKEIHGVIGKELSKHQRKQKMKKSGKSKQETTFLDERDRPDYFRPSTALFKSFCEDIAIRYDLADIVEKSKVNSIDYKPSECPDCPGVFTLQTSTGMKRARIVVFAAGAALNPALPSNCPFSDEGSITHALIPSYLSSNDKLLPPHMVQKISRRQRTNLLVVGGGLTSAQIADAALKRGVTKVYQIMRGPLKVKDFDMELGWVAKFKNHFLARYWSADSDEERLEMYKEARNGGSVNSEYHHILKMHISKGQVSLHEHTNITSASWNTGSQSWKVETSPELLDLPAFDHVIYATGFEINFEKIEAVQPLIKRYGIETVGGFPCLTHDLSWSDEVPFFVTGRLASLRMGPASPNLEGARMGAERIAWKVGELLGRGEPDTKGERRDSGYSSIDGRIEGVDFRRLGLGIENQFDVLDLGGSTSESDD
;
A
#
# COMPACT_ATOMS: atom_id res chain seq x y z
N MET A 1 -1.71 -27.95 -29.58
CA MET A 1 -1.82 -28.14 -28.11
C MET A 1 -0.41 -28.31 -27.60
N LEU A 2 0.15 -27.29 -26.94
CA LEU A 2 1.34 -27.51 -26.13
C LEU A 2 0.91 -28.37 -24.95
N ALA A 3 1.65 -29.45 -24.67
CA ALA A 3 1.36 -30.32 -23.54
C ALA A 3 1.44 -29.48 -22.25
N VAL A 4 0.50 -29.69 -21.33
CA VAL A 4 0.39 -28.97 -20.05
C VAL A 4 1.63 -29.20 -19.16
N ASP A 5 2.46 -30.19 -19.49
CA ASP A 5 3.62 -30.63 -18.72
C ASP A 5 4.88 -29.76 -18.87
N ASP A 6 4.96 -28.83 -19.82
CA ASP A 6 6.14 -27.96 -20.05
C ASP A 6 6.03 -26.55 -19.42
N ILE A 7 4.97 -26.27 -18.65
CA ILE A 7 4.77 -24.95 -18.03
C ILE A 7 5.55 -24.88 -16.71
N HIS A 8 6.58 -24.03 -16.71
CA HIS A 8 7.36 -23.70 -15.52
C HIS A 8 6.47 -23.28 -14.33
N THR A 9 6.80 -23.78 -13.15
CA THR A 9 6.02 -23.55 -11.92
C THR A 9 6.86 -22.73 -10.95
N HIS A 10 6.44 -21.48 -10.72
CA HIS A 10 7.11 -20.58 -9.78
C HIS A 10 6.87 -21.00 -8.32
N ASP A 11 7.79 -20.65 -7.43
CA ASP A 11 7.56 -20.84 -5.99
C ASP A 11 6.46 -19.89 -5.51
N VAL A 12 6.58 -18.61 -5.87
CA VAL A 12 5.63 -17.57 -5.50
C VAL A 12 5.25 -16.73 -6.70
N LEU A 13 3.94 -16.59 -6.95
CA LEU A 13 3.40 -15.69 -7.94
C LEU A 13 2.56 -14.60 -7.29
N ILE A 14 2.97 -13.34 -7.46
CA ILE A 14 2.32 -12.18 -6.88
C ILE A 14 1.41 -11.53 -7.94
N VAL A 15 0.13 -11.34 -7.62
CA VAL A 15 -0.84 -10.64 -8.47
C VAL A 15 -0.97 -9.19 -8.01
N GLY A 16 -0.30 -8.28 -8.70
CA GLY A 16 -0.33 -6.83 -8.48
C GLY A 16 1.07 -6.23 -8.25
N GLY A 17 1.51 -5.37 -9.17
CA GLY A 17 2.80 -4.67 -9.16
C GLY A 17 2.79 -3.36 -8.37
N GLY A 18 1.94 -3.23 -7.35
CA GLY A 18 1.82 -2.03 -6.51
C GLY A 18 2.72 -2.07 -5.27
N PRO A 19 2.56 -1.11 -4.33
CA PRO A 19 3.39 -1.04 -3.13
C PRO A 19 3.33 -2.32 -2.27
N CYS A 20 2.15 -2.93 -2.13
CA CYS A 20 2.00 -4.15 -1.34
C CYS A 20 2.67 -5.36 -2.02
N GLY A 21 2.63 -5.45 -3.36
CA GLY A 21 3.33 -6.51 -4.11
C GLY A 21 4.84 -6.36 -4.01
N LEU A 22 5.36 -5.13 -4.14
CA LEU A 22 6.78 -4.82 -3.97
C LEU A 22 7.25 -5.13 -2.54
N ALA A 23 6.43 -4.79 -1.52
CA ALA A 23 6.76 -5.10 -0.14
C ALA A 23 6.89 -6.61 0.11
N VAL A 24 5.96 -7.41 -0.44
CA VAL A 24 6.02 -8.88 -0.34
C VAL A 24 7.27 -9.43 -1.04
N ALA A 25 7.49 -9.05 -2.30
CA ALA A 25 8.65 -9.50 -3.07
C ALA A 25 9.97 -9.14 -2.37
N ALA A 26 10.14 -7.87 -1.97
CA ALA A 26 11.32 -7.40 -1.26
C ALA A 26 11.50 -8.12 0.09
N ARG A 27 10.42 -8.35 0.83
CA ARG A 27 10.48 -9.05 2.12
C ARG A 27 10.90 -10.50 1.97
N LEU A 28 10.43 -11.20 0.94
CA LEU A 28 10.86 -12.57 0.63
C LEU A 28 12.35 -12.65 0.23
N CYS A 29 12.95 -11.54 -0.19
CA CYS A 29 14.40 -11.44 -0.44
C CYS A 29 15.21 -10.95 0.77
N GLU A 30 14.57 -10.40 1.80
CA GLU A 30 15.26 -9.78 2.94
C GLU A 30 15.49 -10.79 4.08
N SER A 31 16.75 -11.18 4.27
CA SER A 31 17.19 -12.07 5.36
C SER A 31 17.19 -11.41 6.75
N THR A 32 17.24 -10.09 6.80
CA THR A 32 17.38 -9.27 8.00
C THR A 32 16.37 -8.13 7.99
N PRO A 33 15.07 -8.42 8.10
CA PRO A 33 14.05 -7.39 8.10
C PRO A 33 14.10 -6.59 9.40
N SER A 34 13.81 -5.29 9.32
CA SER A 34 13.72 -4.41 10.50
C SER A 34 12.67 -4.85 11.52
N SER A 35 11.73 -5.73 11.15
CA SER A 35 10.72 -6.28 12.04
C SER A 35 11.30 -7.20 13.13
N LEU A 36 12.46 -7.80 12.90
CA LEU A 36 13.09 -8.75 13.83
C LEU A 36 14.09 -8.12 14.79
N PHE A 37 14.51 -6.89 14.54
CA PHE A 37 15.61 -6.27 15.26
C PHE A 37 15.19 -4.92 15.82
N THR A 38 15.66 -4.58 17.01
CA THR A 38 15.70 -3.16 17.41
C THR A 38 16.65 -2.41 16.48
N ASP A 39 16.45 -1.10 16.30
CA ASP A 39 17.30 -0.28 15.41
C ASP A 39 18.80 -0.41 15.75
N SER A 40 19.13 -0.56 17.04
CA SER A 40 20.52 -0.73 17.51
C SER A 40 21.09 -2.10 17.16
N GLU A 41 20.32 -3.17 17.32
CA GLU A 41 20.71 -4.52 16.93
C GLU A 41 20.86 -4.61 15.41
N HIS A 42 19.95 -3.97 14.67
CA HIS A 42 19.96 -4.02 13.23
C HIS A 42 21.20 -3.33 12.64
N GLN A 43 21.54 -2.14 13.15
CA GLN A 43 22.76 -1.43 12.77
C GLN A 43 24.02 -2.23 13.08
N ARG A 44 24.08 -2.89 14.25
CA ARG A 44 25.22 -3.72 14.63
C ARG A 44 25.35 -4.94 13.73
N TYR A 45 24.24 -5.60 13.40
CA TYR A 45 24.22 -6.75 12.50
C TYR A 45 24.74 -6.38 11.10
N HIS A 46 24.20 -5.31 10.51
CA HIS A 46 24.67 -4.79 9.22
C HIS A 46 26.14 -4.41 9.30
N TRP A 47 26.57 -3.71 10.35
CA TRP A 47 27.98 -3.37 10.54
C TRP A 47 28.89 -4.60 10.56
N MET A 48 28.49 -5.68 11.24
CA MET A 48 29.24 -6.92 11.26
C MET A 48 29.27 -7.58 9.87
N LYS A 49 28.14 -7.67 9.16
CA LYS A 49 28.07 -8.24 7.80
C LYS A 49 28.93 -7.46 6.80
N ALA A 50 28.88 -6.13 6.85
CA ALA A 50 29.74 -5.27 6.03
C ALA A 50 31.22 -5.37 6.41
N SER A 51 31.54 -5.59 7.69
CA SER A 51 32.91 -5.78 8.16
C SER A 51 33.45 -7.15 7.74
N SER A 52 32.63 -8.20 7.76
CA SER A 52 32.97 -9.53 7.26
C SER A 52 33.21 -9.53 5.74
N ALA A 53 32.42 -8.79 4.97
CA ALA A 53 32.67 -8.57 3.55
C ALA A 53 33.94 -7.74 3.25
N ARG A 54 34.49 -7.04 4.26
CA ARG A 54 35.66 -6.15 4.16
C ARG A 54 36.93 -6.71 4.83
N GLN A 55 36.98 -8.00 5.16
CA GLN A 55 38.15 -8.64 5.82
C GLN A 55 39.48 -8.59 5.04
N THR A 56 39.57 -7.92 3.90
CA THR A 56 40.85 -7.59 3.24
C THR A 56 41.43 -6.21 3.58
N SER A 57 40.84 -5.39 4.47
CA SER A 57 41.52 -4.16 4.89
C SER A 57 41.20 -3.66 6.32
N LYS A 58 42.23 -3.08 6.94
CA LYS A 58 42.40 -2.77 8.38
C LYS A 58 41.25 -1.95 9.03
N PRO A 59 41.03 -2.09 10.35
CA PRO A 59 39.93 -1.45 11.05
C PRO A 59 40.16 0.06 11.25
N PHE A 60 39.15 0.89 10.97
CA PHE A 60 39.18 2.34 11.16
C PHE A 60 38.41 2.77 12.41
N LYS A 61 39.01 3.64 13.24
CA LYS A 61 38.41 4.17 14.49
C LYS A 61 37.21 5.07 14.22
N THR A 62 36.12 4.86 14.94
CA THR A 62 34.88 5.64 14.87
C THR A 62 35.00 6.97 15.63
N SER A 63 34.86 8.09 14.92
CA SER A 63 34.70 9.44 15.49
C SER A 63 33.33 9.98 15.13
N ARG A 64 32.56 10.41 16.14
CA ARG A 64 31.30 11.16 16.00
C ARG A 64 31.61 12.59 15.53
N ARG A 65 31.53 12.84 14.23
CA ARG A 65 31.41 14.20 13.65
C ARG A 65 30.37 14.21 12.53
N SER A 66 29.74 15.37 12.34
CA SER A 66 28.59 15.67 11.47
C SER A 66 28.83 15.56 9.96
N HIS A 67 29.99 15.06 9.54
CA HIS A 67 30.32 14.77 8.14
C HIS A 67 30.71 13.29 8.03
N THR A 68 29.72 12.42 8.17
CA THR A 68 29.84 10.99 7.86
C THR A 68 29.72 10.81 6.35
N ALA A 69 30.81 10.35 5.70
CA ALA A 69 30.85 10.07 4.28
C ALA A 69 29.86 8.94 3.89
N SER A 70 29.34 9.00 2.65
CA SER A 70 28.23 8.20 2.11
C SER A 70 28.46 6.68 2.16
N ASP A 71 29.72 6.27 2.24
CA ASP A 71 30.27 4.93 2.38
C ASP A 71 30.12 4.31 3.79
N ARG A 72 29.55 5.07 4.75
CA ARG A 72 29.24 4.61 6.13
C ARG A 72 27.84 4.05 6.31
N LEU A 73 26.94 4.21 5.33
CA LEU A 73 25.71 3.43 5.29
C LEU A 73 26.07 2.06 4.76
N VAL A 74 25.97 1.03 5.61
CA VAL A 74 26.26 -0.34 5.23
C VAL A 74 25.48 -0.68 3.96
N GLN A 75 26.19 -0.99 2.88
CA GLN A 75 25.63 -1.65 1.72
C GLN A 75 25.08 -2.99 2.23
N GLY A 76 23.75 -3.11 2.29
CA GLY A 76 23.11 -4.33 2.76
C GLY A 76 23.57 -5.46 1.86
N ALA A 77 23.69 -6.66 2.42
CA ALA A 77 24.01 -7.82 1.60
C ALA A 77 23.03 -7.92 0.43
N SER A 78 23.55 -8.05 -0.78
CA SER A 78 22.79 -8.55 -1.91
C SER A 78 22.32 -9.94 -1.51
N CYS A 79 21.05 -10.06 -1.16
CA CYS A 79 20.41 -11.33 -0.84
C CYS A 79 19.63 -11.70 -2.09
N CYS A 80 20.28 -12.34 -3.08
CA CYS A 80 19.55 -13.15 -4.03
C CYS A 80 18.89 -14.27 -3.22
N SER A 81 17.58 -14.15 -2.98
CA SER A 81 16.80 -15.29 -2.51
C SER A 81 16.84 -16.34 -3.62
N GLY A 82 17.03 -17.61 -3.25
CA GLY A 82 16.87 -18.73 -4.19
C GLY A 82 15.41 -19.02 -4.54
N LEU A 83 14.49 -18.10 -4.25
CA LEU A 83 13.07 -18.26 -4.53
C LEU A 83 12.77 -17.75 -5.92
N ASP A 84 12.07 -18.57 -6.69
CA ASP A 84 11.56 -18.15 -7.99
C ASP A 84 10.26 -17.37 -7.82
N ILE A 85 10.36 -16.04 -7.93
CA ILE A 85 9.26 -15.09 -7.75
C ILE A 85 8.90 -14.46 -9.09
N ALA A 86 7.61 -14.53 -9.44
CA ALA A 86 7.05 -13.82 -10.59
C ALA A 86 5.95 -12.84 -10.15
N VAL A 87 5.80 -11.74 -10.88
CA VAL A 87 4.79 -10.71 -10.59
C VAL A 87 3.94 -10.44 -11.83
N LEU A 88 2.63 -10.49 -11.69
CA LEU A 88 1.68 -10.17 -12.76
C LEU A 88 0.93 -8.88 -12.41
N ASP A 89 0.95 -7.90 -13.31
CA ASP A 89 0.18 -6.66 -13.16
C ASP A 89 -0.67 -6.37 -14.40
N ALA A 90 -1.96 -6.08 -14.19
CA ALA A 90 -2.89 -5.84 -15.29
C ALA A 90 -2.67 -4.51 -16.02
N HIS A 91 -1.96 -3.56 -15.41
CA HIS A 91 -1.83 -2.19 -15.92
C HIS A 91 -0.51 -1.97 -16.67
N GLY A 92 0.62 -2.43 -16.14
CA GLY A 92 1.94 -2.23 -16.75
C GLY A 92 2.96 -3.31 -16.40
N GLY A 93 4.07 -3.35 -17.15
CA GLY A 93 5.17 -4.30 -16.94
C GLY A 93 6.28 -3.75 -16.04
N GLU A 94 5.98 -2.71 -15.28
CA GLU A 94 6.91 -2.08 -14.35
C GLU A 94 6.23 -1.93 -13.00
N TRP A 95 7.02 -1.97 -11.91
CA TRP A 95 6.54 -1.64 -10.58
C TRP A 95 5.87 -0.27 -10.55
N MET A 96 4.79 -0.17 -9.77
CA MET A 96 4.06 1.07 -9.50
C MET A 96 3.41 1.70 -10.73
N SER A 97 3.27 1.00 -11.86
CA SER A 97 2.72 1.52 -13.12
C SER A 97 1.39 2.28 -12.92
N ALA A 98 0.38 1.61 -12.35
CA ALA A 98 -0.93 2.23 -12.10
C ALA A 98 -0.88 3.37 -11.09
N TRP A 99 0.02 3.27 -10.11
CA TRP A 99 0.22 4.30 -9.09
C TRP A 99 0.79 5.58 -9.72
N ASN A 100 1.87 5.43 -10.49
CA ASN A 100 2.55 6.51 -11.19
C ASN A 100 1.62 7.22 -12.19
N GLU A 101 0.86 6.47 -12.98
CA GLU A 101 -0.11 7.05 -13.91
C GLU A 101 -1.16 7.90 -13.17
N ARG A 102 -1.75 7.38 -12.09
CA ARG A 102 -2.79 8.09 -11.32
C ARG A 102 -2.26 9.35 -10.66
N PHE A 103 -1.08 9.28 -10.04
CA PHE A 103 -0.46 10.44 -9.41
C PHE A 103 -0.10 11.53 -10.42
N LYS A 104 0.41 11.13 -11.60
CA LYS A 104 0.68 12.05 -12.72
C LYS A 104 -0.61 12.70 -13.23
N LYS A 105 -1.68 11.92 -13.43
CA LYS A 105 -2.99 12.42 -13.90
C LYS A 105 -3.56 13.50 -12.98
N LEU A 106 -3.43 13.33 -11.67
CA LEU A 106 -3.94 14.25 -10.66
C LEU A 106 -2.93 15.32 -10.20
N GLU A 107 -1.74 15.39 -10.81
CA GLU A 107 -0.66 16.31 -10.46
C GLU A 107 -0.31 16.31 -8.95
N ILE A 108 -0.36 15.13 -8.33
CA ILE A 108 -0.09 14.96 -6.91
C ILE A 108 1.41 15.11 -6.68
N LYS A 109 1.81 16.21 -6.03
CA LYS A 109 3.23 16.50 -5.76
C LYS A 109 3.80 15.78 -4.55
N TYR A 110 3.00 15.62 -3.50
CA TYR A 110 3.41 15.02 -2.23
C TYR A 110 2.43 13.94 -1.81
N LEU A 111 2.94 12.88 -1.21
CA LEU A 111 2.13 11.82 -0.64
C LEU A 111 1.30 12.35 0.55
N ARG A 112 0.25 11.63 0.94
CA ARG A 112 -0.42 11.85 2.23
C ARG A 112 0.29 11.11 3.36
N SER A 113 0.87 9.96 3.03
CA SER A 113 1.55 9.08 3.98
C SER A 113 2.88 9.68 4.48
N PRO A 114 3.18 9.56 5.78
CA PRO A 114 4.49 9.92 6.33
C PRO A 114 5.60 8.98 5.84
N MET A 115 6.86 9.37 6.04
CA MET A 115 8.01 8.66 5.47
C MET A 115 8.14 7.22 5.92
N PHE A 116 7.79 6.88 7.17
CA PHE A 116 7.88 5.52 7.71
C PHE A 116 6.82 4.56 7.15
N PHE A 117 5.93 5.04 6.28
CA PHE A 117 4.99 4.22 5.53
C PHE A 117 5.51 3.99 4.12
N HIS A 118 6.23 2.87 3.95
CA HIS A 118 6.86 2.50 2.69
C HIS A 118 7.03 0.97 2.57
N PRO A 119 7.33 0.44 1.38
CA PRO A 119 7.40 -1.00 1.17
C PRO A 119 8.72 -1.66 1.61
N ASP A 120 9.78 -0.90 1.86
CA ASP A 120 11.09 -1.46 2.24
C ASP A 120 11.04 -2.28 3.55
N PRO A 121 11.41 -3.58 3.54
CA PRO A 121 11.48 -4.40 4.75
C PRO A 121 12.73 -4.11 5.59
N ARG A 122 13.78 -3.55 4.98
CA ARG A 122 15.09 -3.44 5.61
C ARG A 122 15.16 -2.41 6.72
N ASP A 123 14.59 -1.23 6.54
CA ASP A 123 14.76 -0.16 7.53
C ASP A 123 13.47 0.61 7.66
N ARG A 124 12.99 0.78 8.89
CA ARG A 124 11.81 1.61 9.20
C ARG A 124 12.00 3.05 8.71
N ASP A 125 13.24 3.54 8.74
CA ASP A 125 13.61 4.89 8.34
C ASP A 125 14.24 4.90 6.93
N GLY A 126 14.10 3.82 6.16
CA GLY A 126 14.78 3.60 4.88
C GLY A 126 14.54 4.70 3.86
N LEU A 127 13.30 5.20 3.75
CA LEU A 127 12.98 6.31 2.85
C LEU A 127 13.66 7.62 3.27
N ARG A 128 13.76 7.89 4.58
CA ARG A 128 14.45 9.08 5.10
C ARG A 128 15.95 8.96 4.84
N GLY A 129 16.52 7.79 5.10
CA GLY A 129 17.92 7.48 4.79
C GLY A 129 18.24 7.65 3.30
N TYR A 130 17.36 7.16 2.43
CA TYR A 130 17.47 7.33 0.98
C TYR A 130 17.42 8.80 0.56
N ALA A 131 16.45 9.58 1.07
CA ALA A 131 16.34 11.00 0.76
C ALA A 131 17.62 11.77 1.12
N TRP A 132 18.19 11.50 2.30
CA TRP A 132 19.45 12.11 2.72
C TRP A 132 20.64 11.65 1.86
N LYS A 133 20.73 10.34 1.56
CA LYS A 133 21.80 9.75 0.75
C LYS A 133 21.86 10.36 -0.65
N GLU A 134 20.70 10.60 -1.25
CA GLU A 134 20.58 11.17 -2.60
C GLU A 134 20.57 12.71 -2.60
N GLY A 135 20.66 13.37 -1.43
CA GLY A 135 20.62 14.83 -1.32
C GLY A 135 19.28 15.45 -1.73
N ARG A 136 18.17 14.76 -1.44
CA ARG A 136 16.79 15.09 -1.82
C ARG A 136 15.90 15.36 -0.60
N ASP A 137 16.49 15.79 0.51
CA ASP A 137 15.76 16.10 1.75
C ASP A 137 14.87 17.35 1.62
N ASP A 138 15.13 18.22 0.65
CA ASP A 138 14.28 19.35 0.27
C ASP A 138 12.92 18.92 -0.33
N GLU A 139 12.81 17.67 -0.79
CA GLU A 139 11.57 17.05 -1.23
C GLU A 139 10.71 16.50 -0.07
N LEU A 140 11.12 16.71 1.18
CA LEU A 140 10.37 16.32 2.37
C LEU A 140 9.53 17.49 2.89
N LYS A 141 8.23 17.24 3.10
CA LYS A 141 7.30 18.24 3.62
C LYS A 141 6.75 17.84 4.97
N GLU A 142 6.88 18.72 5.96
CA GLU A 142 6.32 18.50 7.30
C GLU A 142 4.79 18.35 7.25
N ILE A 143 4.24 17.41 8.01
CA ILE A 143 2.80 17.33 8.25
C ILE A 143 2.48 18.24 9.45
N HIS A 144 2.19 19.51 9.16
CA HIS A 144 1.93 20.52 10.19
C HIS A 144 0.71 20.18 11.06
N GLY A 145 0.74 20.58 12.34
CA GLY A 145 -0.38 20.44 13.26
C GLY A 145 -0.53 19.04 13.87
N VAL A 146 0.32 18.09 13.47
CA VAL A 146 0.35 16.73 14.00
C VAL A 146 1.13 16.72 15.32
N ILE A 147 2.35 17.22 15.32
CA ILE A 147 3.15 17.38 16.55
C ILE A 147 2.95 18.79 17.09
N GLY A 148 2.13 18.90 18.14
CA GLY A 148 2.02 20.13 18.91
C GLY A 148 3.36 20.45 19.57
N LYS A 149 3.75 21.73 19.61
CA LYS A 149 4.84 22.17 20.48
C LYS A 149 4.49 21.73 21.89
N GLU A 150 5.29 20.87 22.50
CA GLU A 150 5.11 20.47 23.89
C GLU A 150 5.10 21.73 24.74
N LEU A 151 3.93 22.06 25.28
CA LEU A 151 3.84 23.17 26.19
C LEU A 151 4.63 22.80 27.44
N SER A 152 5.57 23.66 27.82
CA SER A 152 6.33 23.48 29.06
C SER A 152 5.38 23.36 30.25
N LYS A 153 5.82 22.73 31.36
CA LYS A 153 5.02 22.66 32.59
C LYS A 153 4.46 24.03 33.01
N HIS A 154 5.25 25.09 32.79
CA HIS A 154 4.84 26.47 33.05
C HIS A 154 3.73 26.95 32.10
N GLN A 155 3.87 26.70 30.79
CA GLN A 155 2.87 27.05 29.77
C GLN A 155 1.55 26.27 29.96
N ARG A 156 1.62 24.99 30.36
CA ARG A 156 0.44 24.18 30.72
C ARG A 156 -0.29 24.79 31.92
N LYS A 157 0.44 25.13 32.99
CA LYS A 157 -0.12 25.77 34.19
C LYS A 157 -0.73 27.14 33.87
N GLN A 158 -0.14 27.91 32.95
CA GLN A 158 -0.64 29.21 32.52
C GLN A 158 -1.90 29.11 31.64
N LYS A 159 -1.99 28.12 30.75
CA LYS A 159 -3.20 27.81 29.96
C LYS A 159 -4.34 27.30 30.86
N MET A 160 -4.05 26.43 31.84
CA MET A 160 -5.04 25.93 32.80
C MET A 160 -5.69 27.07 33.59
N LYS A 161 -4.91 28.09 33.98
CA LYS A 161 -5.44 29.31 34.63
C LYS A 161 -6.35 30.15 33.72
N LYS A 162 -6.22 30.05 32.40
CA LYS A 162 -6.97 30.87 31.43
C LYS A 162 -8.23 30.21 30.86
N SER A 163 -8.28 28.88 30.69
CA SER A 163 -9.38 28.25 29.94
C SER A 163 -10.43 27.50 30.75
N GLY A 164 -10.27 27.30 32.08
CA GLY A 164 -11.30 26.73 32.98
C GLY A 164 -11.80 25.30 32.67
N LYS A 165 -11.49 24.75 31.49
CA LYS A 165 -11.82 23.40 31.05
C LYS A 165 -10.58 22.78 30.41
N SER A 166 -10.11 21.68 30.99
CA SER A 166 -9.08 20.81 30.42
C SER A 166 -9.71 19.97 29.30
N LYS A 167 -9.44 20.28 28.03
CA LYS A 167 -9.30 19.18 27.09
C LYS A 167 -7.92 18.61 27.39
N GLN A 168 -7.88 17.37 27.87
CA GLN A 168 -6.64 16.63 27.99
C GLN A 168 -6.11 16.51 26.55
N GLU A 169 -5.17 17.38 26.15
CA GLU A 169 -4.37 17.18 24.96
C GLU A 169 -3.56 15.92 25.24
N THR A 170 -4.11 14.76 24.93
CA THR A 170 -3.31 13.56 24.75
C THR A 170 -2.40 13.89 23.59
N THR A 171 -1.15 14.25 23.88
CA THR A 171 -0.13 14.37 22.85
C THR A 171 0.03 12.96 22.28
N PHE A 172 -0.67 12.69 21.19
CA PHE A 172 -0.68 11.39 20.52
C PHE A 172 0.69 11.04 19.94
N LEU A 173 1.63 11.98 19.97
CA LEU A 173 2.92 11.97 19.30
C LEU A 173 4.00 12.49 20.23
N ASP A 174 5.15 11.83 20.24
CA ASP A 174 6.34 12.33 20.93
C ASP A 174 7.02 13.39 20.04
N GLU A 175 7.50 14.50 20.61
CA GLU A 175 8.29 15.48 19.85
C GLU A 175 9.55 14.87 19.25
N ARG A 176 10.09 13.81 19.87
CA ARG A 176 11.23 13.06 19.36
C ARG A 176 10.94 12.41 18.01
N ASP A 177 9.69 12.07 17.74
CA ASP A 177 9.26 11.40 16.51
C ASP A 177 8.99 12.42 15.38
N ARG A 178 9.21 13.73 15.62
CA ARG A 178 9.00 14.78 14.60
C ARG A 178 9.62 14.51 13.23
N PRO A 179 10.85 13.98 13.15
CA PRO A 179 11.44 13.64 11.87
C PRO A 179 10.64 12.59 11.07
N ASP A 180 9.79 11.79 11.71
CA ASP A 180 9.02 10.72 11.05
C ASP A 180 7.75 11.26 10.38
N TYR A 181 7.25 12.41 10.83
CA TYR A 181 6.02 13.05 10.34
C TYR A 181 6.27 14.06 9.22
N PHE A 182 7.23 13.75 8.36
CA PHE A 182 7.37 14.33 7.04
C PHE A 182 6.79 13.38 6.01
N ARG A 183 6.37 13.93 4.88
CA ARG A 183 5.88 13.18 3.72
C ARG A 183 6.76 13.47 2.52
N PRO A 184 7.11 12.44 1.73
CA PRO A 184 7.95 12.61 0.55
C PRO A 184 7.16 13.24 -0.60
N SER A 185 7.89 13.85 -1.53
CA SER A 185 7.35 14.08 -2.87
C SER A 185 7.02 12.74 -3.55
N THR A 186 6.14 12.79 -4.54
CA THR A 186 5.81 11.62 -5.37
C THR A 186 7.03 11.13 -6.14
N ALA A 187 7.89 12.04 -6.61
CA ALA A 187 9.10 11.69 -7.37
C ALA A 187 10.12 10.97 -6.48
N LEU A 188 10.32 11.45 -5.24
CA LEU A 188 11.21 10.82 -4.26
C LEU A 188 10.72 9.41 -3.90
N PHE A 189 9.43 9.26 -3.62
CA PHE A 189 8.86 7.95 -3.31
C PHE A 189 8.96 6.96 -4.47
N LYS A 190 8.79 7.44 -5.71
CA LYS A 190 8.99 6.62 -6.92
C LYS A 190 10.43 6.10 -6.99
N SER A 191 11.42 6.99 -6.89
CA SER A 191 12.83 6.61 -6.93
C SER A 191 13.22 5.67 -5.78
N PHE A 192 12.61 5.84 -4.61
CA PHE A 192 12.80 4.90 -3.50
C PHE A 192 12.25 3.50 -3.80
N CYS A 193 11.09 3.39 -4.47
CA CYS A 193 10.56 2.09 -4.89
C CYS A 193 11.44 1.43 -5.97
N GLU A 194 11.99 2.23 -6.89
CA GLU A 194 12.97 1.78 -7.88
C GLU A 194 14.26 1.28 -7.19
N ASP A 195 14.77 2.00 -6.18
CA ASP A 195 15.90 1.56 -5.36
C ASP A 195 15.63 0.22 -4.65
N ILE A 196 14.45 0.03 -4.06
CA ILE A 196 14.07 -1.26 -3.46
C ILE A 196 14.11 -2.36 -4.51
N ALA A 197 13.48 -2.14 -5.67
CA ALA A 197 13.45 -3.14 -6.73
C ALA A 197 14.86 -3.50 -7.22
N ILE A 198 15.74 -2.52 -7.40
CA ILE A 198 17.15 -2.76 -7.80
C ILE A 198 17.92 -3.48 -6.69
N ARG A 199 17.78 -3.06 -5.42
CA ARG A 199 18.51 -3.64 -4.29
C ARG A 199 18.23 -5.13 -4.08
N TYR A 200 17.02 -5.58 -4.40
CA TYR A 200 16.59 -6.97 -4.26
C TYR A 200 16.53 -7.74 -5.59
N ASP A 201 17.06 -7.18 -6.67
CA ASP A 201 17.05 -7.80 -8.01
C ASP A 201 15.63 -8.15 -8.52
N LEU A 202 14.68 -7.25 -8.27
CA LEU A 202 13.26 -7.39 -8.61
C LEU A 202 12.85 -6.48 -9.78
N ALA A 203 13.78 -5.76 -10.41
CA ALA A 203 13.44 -4.73 -11.39
C ALA A 203 12.66 -5.29 -12.60
N ASP A 204 13.03 -6.49 -13.07
CA ASP A 204 12.55 -7.06 -14.33
C ASP A 204 11.55 -8.22 -14.16
N ILE A 205 11.05 -8.48 -12.94
CA ILE A 205 10.16 -9.62 -12.67
C ILE A 205 8.66 -9.33 -12.89
N VAL A 206 8.31 -8.09 -13.26
CA VAL A 206 6.93 -7.66 -13.45
C VAL A 206 6.50 -7.88 -14.90
N GLU A 207 5.53 -8.77 -15.10
CA GLU A 207 4.91 -9.00 -16.39
C GLU A 207 3.58 -8.25 -16.48
N LYS A 208 3.38 -7.50 -17.58
CA LYS A 208 2.08 -6.91 -17.90
C LYS A 208 1.10 -8.01 -18.32
N SER A 209 0.36 -8.56 -17.37
CA SER A 209 -0.65 -9.57 -17.63
C SER A 209 -1.82 -9.48 -16.67
N LYS A 210 -3.04 -9.44 -17.22
CA LYS A 210 -4.27 -9.49 -16.43
C LYS A 210 -4.57 -10.94 -16.07
N VAL A 211 -4.66 -11.24 -14.78
CA VAL A 211 -5.16 -12.53 -14.28
C VAL A 211 -6.68 -12.57 -14.41
N ASN A 212 -7.19 -13.55 -15.15
CA ASN A 212 -8.62 -13.72 -15.43
C ASN A 212 -9.25 -14.84 -14.59
N SER A 213 -8.45 -15.83 -14.17
CA SER A 213 -8.93 -16.98 -13.39
C SER A 213 -7.76 -17.61 -12.63
N ILE A 214 -8.01 -18.06 -11.40
CA ILE A 214 -7.06 -18.73 -10.52
C ILE A 214 -7.75 -19.99 -10.00
N ASP A 215 -7.18 -21.15 -10.28
CA ASP A 215 -7.61 -22.44 -9.74
C ASP A 215 -6.47 -23.09 -8.97
N TYR A 216 -6.81 -23.94 -8.01
CA TYR A 216 -5.86 -24.68 -7.19
C TYR A 216 -6.17 -26.16 -7.24
N LYS A 217 -5.14 -26.97 -7.51
CA LYS A 217 -5.22 -28.42 -7.39
C LYS A 217 -4.27 -28.87 -6.27
N PRO A 218 -4.78 -29.49 -5.18
CA PRO A 218 -3.92 -30.10 -4.18
C PRO A 218 -3.15 -31.26 -4.81
N SER A 219 -1.98 -31.58 -4.27
CA SER A 219 -1.24 -32.74 -4.74
C SER A 219 -1.96 -34.03 -4.32
N GLU A 220 -1.82 -35.06 -5.15
CA GLU A 220 -2.30 -36.42 -4.83
C GLU A 220 -1.41 -37.08 -3.77
N CYS A 221 -0.16 -36.61 -3.63
CA CYS A 221 0.73 -36.98 -2.54
C CYS A 221 0.56 -35.98 -1.37
N PRO A 222 0.23 -36.43 -0.15
CA PRO A 222 0.02 -35.56 1.02
C PRO A 222 1.22 -34.67 1.38
N ASP A 223 2.44 -35.11 1.06
CA ASP A 223 3.68 -34.42 1.39
C ASP A 223 4.17 -33.51 0.23
N CYS A 224 3.47 -33.50 -0.90
CA CYS A 224 3.80 -32.66 -2.03
C CYS A 224 2.93 -31.40 -2.05
N PRO A 225 3.48 -30.22 -2.37
CA PRO A 225 2.68 -29.01 -2.48
C PRO A 225 1.70 -29.09 -3.65
N GLY A 226 0.49 -28.61 -3.44
CA GLY A 226 -0.45 -28.35 -4.53
C GLY A 226 0.07 -27.27 -5.48
N VAL A 227 -0.62 -27.12 -6.61
CA VAL A 227 -0.22 -26.16 -7.65
C VAL A 227 -1.41 -25.31 -8.05
N PHE A 228 -1.20 -24.00 -8.10
CA PHE A 228 -2.10 -23.05 -8.73
C PHE A 228 -1.90 -23.02 -10.24
N THR A 229 -3.01 -22.89 -10.96
CA THR A 229 -3.03 -22.59 -12.39
C THR A 229 -3.76 -21.27 -12.60
N LEU A 230 -3.08 -20.29 -13.19
CA LEU A 230 -3.62 -18.97 -13.47
C LEU A 230 -3.82 -18.81 -14.98
N GLN A 231 -5.04 -18.48 -15.39
CA GLN A 231 -5.33 -18.04 -16.74
C GLN A 231 -5.13 -16.53 -16.84
N THR A 232 -4.25 -16.09 -17.74
CA THR A 232 -3.88 -14.69 -17.87
C THR A 232 -4.02 -14.20 -19.30
N SER A 233 -3.94 -12.88 -19.53
CA SER A 233 -3.99 -12.31 -20.88
C SER A 233 -2.78 -12.70 -21.76
N THR A 234 -1.69 -13.17 -21.15
CA THR A 234 -0.45 -13.58 -21.85
C THR A 234 -0.25 -15.10 -21.86
N GLY A 235 -1.24 -15.88 -21.40
CA GLY A 235 -1.19 -17.33 -21.37
C GLY A 235 -1.37 -17.92 -19.97
N MET A 236 -1.17 -19.21 -19.85
CA MET A 236 -1.29 -19.94 -18.59
C MET A 236 0.00 -19.81 -17.76
N LYS A 237 -0.12 -19.62 -16.45
CA LYS A 237 0.99 -19.56 -15.48
C LYS A 237 0.74 -20.55 -14.35
N ARG A 238 1.81 -21.05 -13.71
CA ARG A 238 1.72 -21.98 -12.57
C ARG A 238 2.55 -21.49 -11.40
N ALA A 239 2.07 -21.74 -10.18
CA ALA A 239 2.81 -21.42 -8.97
C ALA A 239 2.44 -22.35 -7.80
N ARG A 240 3.36 -22.55 -6.85
CA ARG A 240 3.06 -23.26 -5.59
C ARG A 240 2.26 -22.37 -4.64
N ILE A 241 2.60 -21.09 -4.58
CA ILE A 241 1.96 -20.07 -3.73
C ILE A 241 1.51 -18.89 -4.58
N VAL A 242 0.32 -18.36 -4.29
CA VAL A 242 -0.17 -17.13 -4.91
C VAL A 242 -0.36 -16.05 -3.85
N VAL A 243 0.15 -14.84 -4.10
CA VAL A 243 -0.10 -13.66 -3.25
C VAL A 243 -0.91 -12.63 -4.03
N PHE A 244 -2.15 -12.41 -3.61
CA PHE A 244 -3.07 -11.46 -4.23
C PHE A 244 -2.92 -10.07 -3.60
N ALA A 245 -2.15 -9.21 -4.28
CA ALA A 245 -1.82 -7.84 -3.91
C ALA A 245 -2.48 -6.80 -4.84
N ALA A 246 -3.68 -7.10 -5.35
CA ALA A 246 -4.35 -6.31 -6.41
C ALA A 246 -4.97 -4.97 -5.96
N GLY A 247 -4.65 -4.49 -4.75
CA GLY A 247 -5.14 -3.23 -4.22
C GLY A 247 -6.66 -3.20 -4.06
N ALA A 248 -7.36 -2.41 -4.88
CA ALA A 248 -8.82 -2.38 -4.87
C ALA A 248 -9.46 -3.61 -5.53
N ALA A 249 -8.70 -4.32 -6.38
CA ALA A 249 -9.05 -5.51 -7.17
C ALA A 249 -10.24 -5.37 -8.14
N LEU A 250 -11.29 -4.67 -7.75
CA LEU A 250 -12.40 -4.30 -8.61
C LEU A 250 -12.06 -3.04 -9.40
N ASN A 251 -12.57 -3.01 -10.63
CA ASN A 251 -12.57 -1.78 -11.41
C ASN A 251 -13.39 -0.72 -10.67
N PRO A 252 -12.94 0.55 -10.63
CA PRO A 252 -13.77 1.62 -10.13
C PRO A 252 -15.06 1.65 -10.94
N ALA A 253 -16.19 1.79 -10.25
CA ALA A 253 -17.51 1.86 -10.84
C ALA A 253 -18.28 3.03 -10.24
N LEU A 254 -19.29 3.51 -10.97
CA LEU A 254 -20.26 4.43 -10.39
C LEU A 254 -21.05 3.70 -9.28
N PRO A 255 -21.43 4.40 -8.19
CA PRO A 255 -22.28 3.80 -7.16
C PRO A 255 -23.57 3.24 -7.76
N SER A 256 -24.09 2.14 -7.21
CA SER A 256 -25.32 1.51 -7.71
C SER A 256 -26.55 2.43 -7.67
N ASN A 257 -26.55 3.41 -6.78
CA ASN A 257 -27.58 4.44 -6.67
C ASN A 257 -27.22 5.74 -7.43
N CYS A 258 -26.35 5.68 -8.43
CA CYS A 258 -25.99 6.82 -9.25
C CYS A 258 -27.22 7.32 -10.05
N PRO A 259 -27.63 8.59 -9.92
CA PRO A 259 -28.80 9.13 -10.61
C PRO A 259 -28.52 9.51 -12.09
N PHE A 260 -27.29 9.31 -12.57
CA PHE A 260 -26.86 9.65 -13.92
C PHE A 260 -26.92 8.42 -14.82
N SER A 261 -27.39 8.59 -16.07
CA SER A 261 -27.37 7.55 -17.10
C SER A 261 -26.06 7.55 -17.90
N ASP A 262 -25.76 6.40 -18.52
CA ASP A 262 -24.58 6.23 -19.40
C ASP A 262 -24.72 6.98 -20.74
N GLU A 263 -25.89 7.53 -21.05
CA GLU A 263 -26.14 8.33 -22.26
C GLU A 263 -25.42 9.69 -22.24
N GLY A 264 -25.07 10.17 -21.05
CA GLY A 264 -24.46 11.48 -20.88
C GLY A 264 -22.99 11.44 -20.47
N SER A 265 -22.43 12.63 -20.29
CA SER A 265 -21.02 12.84 -20.00
C SER A 265 -20.71 12.62 -18.51
N ILE A 266 -20.32 11.42 -18.11
CA ILE A 266 -19.99 11.06 -16.72
C ILE A 266 -18.80 10.10 -16.63
N THR A 267 -17.97 10.24 -15.60
CA THR A 267 -16.87 9.32 -15.30
C THR A 267 -16.70 9.08 -13.80
N HIS A 268 -16.05 7.97 -13.47
CA HIS A 268 -15.42 7.82 -12.16
C HIS A 268 -13.97 8.34 -12.22
N ALA A 269 -13.54 9.06 -11.19
CA ALA A 269 -12.23 9.69 -11.04
C ALA A 269 -11.03 8.78 -11.38
N LEU A 270 -11.19 7.49 -11.09
CA LEU A 270 -10.14 6.47 -11.19
C LEU A 270 -10.28 5.58 -12.43
N ILE A 271 -11.30 5.79 -13.26
CA ILE A 271 -11.40 5.15 -14.57
C ILE A 271 -10.61 6.01 -15.57
N PRO A 272 -9.71 5.43 -16.39
CA PRO A 272 -9.17 6.11 -17.54
C PRO A 272 -10.25 6.11 -18.65
N SER A 273 -11.01 7.19 -18.75
CA SER A 273 -11.59 7.62 -20.03
C SER A 273 -10.84 8.91 -20.37
N TYR A 274 -10.26 9.10 -21.55
CA TYR A 274 -10.84 8.90 -22.87
C TYR A 274 -9.72 8.44 -23.83
N LEU A 275 -10.05 7.48 -24.69
CA LEU A 275 -9.14 6.64 -25.49
C LEU A 275 -8.26 7.33 -26.55
N SER A 276 -7.99 8.64 -26.49
CA SER A 276 -7.06 9.31 -27.43
C SER A 276 -6.64 10.75 -27.05
N SER A 277 -7.03 11.31 -25.89
CA SER A 277 -6.66 12.69 -25.53
C SER A 277 -5.40 12.77 -24.67
N ASN A 278 -4.52 13.73 -24.96
CA ASN A 278 -3.36 14.07 -24.11
C ASN A 278 -3.77 14.52 -22.69
N ASP A 279 -5.01 15.01 -22.52
CA ASP A 279 -5.60 15.25 -21.20
C ASP A 279 -6.47 14.05 -20.79
N LYS A 280 -6.02 13.32 -19.77
CA LYS A 280 -6.69 12.13 -19.22
C LYS A 280 -7.73 12.47 -18.13
N LEU A 281 -7.89 13.74 -17.73
CA LEU A 281 -8.82 14.16 -16.68
C LEU A 281 -10.15 14.68 -17.24
N LEU A 282 -10.11 15.45 -18.32
CA LEU A 282 -11.28 16.11 -18.92
C LEU A 282 -11.67 15.45 -20.25
N PRO A 283 -12.97 15.28 -20.53
CA PRO A 283 -13.42 14.78 -21.82
C PRO A 283 -13.12 15.72 -22.99
N PRO A 284 -13.01 15.18 -24.22
CA PRO A 284 -12.72 15.97 -25.42
C PRO A 284 -13.63 17.18 -25.65
N HIS A 285 -14.95 17.06 -25.40
CA HIS A 285 -15.88 18.19 -25.60
C HIS A 285 -15.62 19.32 -24.60
N MET A 286 -15.24 19.01 -23.35
CA MET A 286 -14.84 20.03 -22.39
C MET A 286 -13.53 20.71 -22.80
N VAL A 287 -12.53 19.93 -23.23
CA VAL A 287 -11.26 20.48 -23.74
C VAL A 287 -11.52 21.41 -24.93
N GLN A 288 -12.43 21.04 -25.83
CA GLN A 288 -12.83 21.88 -26.96
C GLN A 288 -13.51 23.18 -26.49
N LYS A 289 -14.45 23.12 -25.53
CA LYS A 289 -15.07 24.32 -24.95
C LYS A 289 -14.03 25.24 -24.30
N ILE A 290 -13.08 24.68 -23.55
CA ILE A 290 -11.97 25.43 -22.92
C ILE A 290 -11.10 26.11 -23.97
N SER A 291 -10.71 25.40 -25.04
CA SER A 291 -9.89 25.97 -26.13
C SER A 291 -10.57 27.15 -26.83
N ARG A 292 -11.91 27.14 -26.88
CA ARG A 292 -12.75 28.22 -27.42
C ARG A 292 -13.07 29.32 -26.39
N ARG A 293 -12.48 29.24 -25.19
CA ARG A 293 -12.75 30.15 -24.05
C ARG A 293 -14.23 30.22 -23.67
N GLN A 294 -14.97 29.14 -23.89
CA GLN A 294 -16.36 29.02 -23.48
C GLN A 294 -16.44 28.67 -21.99
N ARG A 295 -17.53 29.11 -21.35
CA ARG A 295 -17.79 28.78 -19.94
C ARG A 295 -18.02 27.28 -19.79
N THR A 296 -17.35 26.68 -18.81
CA THR A 296 -17.48 25.25 -18.48
C THR A 296 -17.79 25.05 -16.99
N ASN A 297 -18.75 24.17 -16.70
CA ASN A 297 -19.13 23.80 -15.35
C ASN A 297 -18.88 22.30 -15.15
N LEU A 298 -17.99 21.97 -14.21
CA LEU A 298 -17.68 20.59 -13.82
C LEU A 298 -18.37 20.26 -12.50
N LEU A 299 -19.09 19.14 -12.44
CA LEU A 299 -19.63 18.60 -11.19
C LEU A 299 -18.69 17.51 -10.65
N VAL A 300 -18.25 17.65 -9.41
CA VAL A 300 -17.44 16.65 -8.69
C VAL A 300 -18.24 16.12 -7.51
N VAL A 301 -18.44 14.80 -7.46
CA VAL A 301 -19.18 14.13 -6.39
C VAL A 301 -18.21 13.46 -5.43
N GLY A 302 -18.19 13.89 -4.17
CA GLY A 302 -17.36 13.30 -3.11
C GLY A 302 -16.65 14.31 -2.20
N GLY A 303 -16.39 13.91 -0.96
CA GLY A 303 -15.74 14.74 0.08
C GLY A 303 -14.34 14.27 0.51
N GLY A 304 -13.68 13.44 -0.30
CA GLY A 304 -12.33 12.91 -0.01
C GLY A 304 -11.20 13.74 -0.65
N LEU A 305 -9.96 13.37 -0.36
CA LEU A 305 -8.78 14.02 -0.93
C LEU A 305 -8.80 14.03 -2.47
N THR A 306 -9.24 12.92 -3.09
CA THR A 306 -9.32 12.81 -4.56
C THR A 306 -10.26 13.84 -5.19
N SER A 307 -11.40 14.17 -4.57
CA SER A 307 -12.29 15.20 -5.12
C SER A 307 -11.67 16.59 -5.04
N ALA A 308 -10.96 16.90 -3.95
CA ALA A 308 -10.23 18.17 -3.83
C ALA A 308 -9.10 18.29 -4.86
N GLN A 309 -8.36 17.20 -5.11
CA GLN A 309 -7.31 17.12 -6.12
C GLN A 309 -7.88 17.32 -7.53
N ILE A 310 -9.02 16.70 -7.85
CA ILE A 310 -9.69 16.86 -9.14
C ILE A 310 -10.13 18.30 -9.35
N ALA A 311 -10.71 18.95 -8.32
CA ALA A 311 -11.12 20.34 -8.41
C ALA A 311 -9.94 21.27 -8.76
N ASP A 312 -8.82 21.17 -8.04
CA ASP A 312 -7.61 21.94 -8.30
C ASP A 312 -7.03 21.64 -9.71
N ALA A 313 -6.89 20.36 -10.06
CA ALA A 313 -6.37 19.90 -11.34
C ALA A 313 -7.23 20.37 -12.54
N ALA A 314 -8.56 20.34 -12.40
CA ALA A 314 -9.49 20.79 -13.44
C ALA A 314 -9.43 22.30 -13.66
N LEU A 315 -9.34 23.08 -12.58
CA LEU A 315 -9.22 24.55 -12.66
C LEU A 315 -7.91 24.98 -13.31
N LYS A 316 -6.80 24.30 -12.99
CA LYS A 316 -5.50 24.51 -13.66
C LYS A 316 -5.53 24.22 -15.16
N ARG A 317 -6.41 23.32 -15.59
CA ARG A 317 -6.66 22.98 -17.01
C ARG A 317 -7.63 23.93 -17.71
N GLY A 318 -8.12 24.97 -17.03
CA GLY A 318 -8.98 26.00 -17.63
C GLY A 318 -10.48 25.77 -17.49
N VAL A 319 -10.93 24.80 -16.68
CA VAL A 319 -12.34 24.71 -16.30
C VAL A 319 -12.77 26.01 -15.63
N THR A 320 -13.90 26.58 -16.04
CA THR A 320 -14.34 27.89 -15.53
C THR A 320 -14.81 27.81 -14.09
N LYS A 321 -15.61 26.79 -13.76
CA LYS A 321 -16.15 26.59 -12.41
C LYS A 321 -16.34 25.12 -12.08
N VAL A 322 -15.99 24.76 -10.84
CA VAL A 322 -16.21 23.43 -10.26
C VAL A 322 -17.29 23.53 -9.19
N TYR A 323 -18.24 22.60 -9.22
CA TYR A 323 -19.23 22.42 -8.18
C TYR A 323 -18.92 21.09 -7.49
N GLN A 324 -18.69 21.13 -6.19
CA GLN A 324 -18.36 19.94 -5.42
C GLN A 324 -19.50 19.61 -4.47
N ILE A 325 -20.17 18.48 -4.68
CA ILE A 325 -21.30 18.02 -3.88
C ILE A 325 -20.90 16.82 -3.05
N MET A 326 -21.29 16.80 -1.76
CA MET A 326 -21.05 15.68 -0.87
C MET A 326 -22.15 15.50 0.18
N ARG A 327 -22.44 14.22 0.50
CA ARG A 327 -23.53 13.81 1.41
C ARG A 327 -23.34 14.16 2.90
N GLY A 328 -22.14 14.59 3.29
CA GLY A 328 -21.79 14.86 4.69
C GLY A 328 -20.93 16.11 4.81
N PRO A 329 -20.35 16.37 6.00
CA PRO A 329 -19.48 17.52 6.18
C PRO A 329 -18.11 17.30 5.53
N LEU A 330 -17.44 18.39 5.16
CA LEU A 330 -16.05 18.38 4.75
C LEU A 330 -15.17 18.07 5.97
N LYS A 331 -14.56 16.89 5.98
CA LYS A 331 -13.65 16.47 7.04
C LYS A 331 -12.21 16.85 6.68
N VAL A 332 -11.57 17.64 7.53
CA VAL A 332 -10.14 17.99 7.38
C VAL A 332 -9.32 17.10 8.31
N LYS A 333 -8.51 16.22 7.74
CA LYS A 333 -7.63 15.30 8.49
C LYS A 333 -6.34 15.11 7.70
N ASP A 334 -5.18 15.10 8.34
CA ASP A 334 -3.94 14.82 7.62
C ASP A 334 -3.70 13.32 7.41
N PHE A 335 -4.28 12.47 8.28
CA PHE A 335 -4.28 11.01 8.14
C PHE A 335 -5.65 10.47 7.75
N ASP A 336 -5.64 9.30 7.11
CA ASP A 336 -6.86 8.57 6.73
C ASP A 336 -7.59 7.96 7.94
N MET A 337 -6.95 7.90 9.09
CA MET A 337 -7.48 7.38 10.35
C MET A 337 -7.08 8.31 11.50
N GLU A 338 -7.63 8.08 12.67
CA GLU A 338 -7.24 8.81 13.87
C GLU A 338 -5.82 8.47 14.33
N LEU A 339 -5.16 9.42 15.00
CA LEU A 339 -3.77 9.27 15.44
C LEU A 339 -3.56 8.07 16.39
N GLY A 340 -4.60 7.62 17.10
CA GLY A 340 -4.56 6.41 17.91
C GLY A 340 -4.17 5.15 17.12
N TRP A 341 -4.44 5.10 15.81
CA TRP A 341 -4.11 3.98 14.94
C TRP A 341 -2.70 4.00 14.35
N VAL A 342 -2.04 5.17 14.34
CA VAL A 342 -0.79 5.39 13.58
C VAL A 342 0.36 5.97 14.40
N ALA A 343 0.10 6.44 15.61
CA ALA A 343 1.08 7.09 16.46
C ALA A 343 1.27 6.32 17.77
N LYS A 344 1.54 7.01 18.89
CA LYS A 344 1.95 6.43 20.18
C LYS A 344 1.06 5.28 20.69
N PHE A 345 -0.25 5.37 20.48
CA PHE A 345 -1.21 4.37 20.99
C PHE A 345 -1.55 3.27 19.98
N LYS A 346 -0.86 3.22 18.84
CA LYS A 346 -1.09 2.24 17.76
C LYS A 346 -1.21 0.81 18.27
N ASN A 347 -0.26 0.37 19.11
CA ASN A 347 -0.24 -1.00 19.62
C ASN A 347 -1.48 -1.32 20.46
N HIS A 348 -2.02 -0.36 21.21
CA HIS A 348 -3.23 -0.56 22.00
C HIS A 348 -4.47 -0.71 21.10
N PHE A 349 -4.59 0.14 20.07
CA PHE A 349 -5.69 0.07 19.10
C PHE A 349 -5.63 -1.21 18.28
N LEU A 350 -4.45 -1.61 17.81
CA LEU A 350 -4.25 -2.86 17.08
C LEU A 350 -4.46 -4.09 17.97
N ALA A 351 -4.04 -4.07 19.24
CA ALA A 351 -4.33 -5.15 20.17
C ALA A 351 -5.84 -5.36 20.34
N ARG A 352 -6.60 -4.27 20.58
CA ARG A 352 -8.07 -4.34 20.63
C ARG A 352 -8.66 -4.89 19.33
N TYR A 353 -8.14 -4.45 18.18
CA TYR A 353 -8.63 -4.90 16.87
C TYR A 353 -8.36 -6.39 16.62
N TRP A 354 -7.18 -6.88 16.98
CA TRP A 354 -6.80 -8.28 16.79
C TRP A 354 -7.48 -9.22 17.79
N SER A 355 -7.77 -8.72 18.99
CA SER A 355 -8.51 -9.44 20.04
C SER A 355 -10.03 -9.40 19.90
N ALA A 356 -10.58 -8.78 18.85
CA ALA A 356 -12.01 -8.81 18.56
C ALA A 356 -12.52 -10.25 18.38
N ASP A 357 -13.74 -10.54 18.82
CA ASP A 357 -14.26 -11.91 18.85
C ASP A 357 -14.76 -12.38 17.48
N SER A 358 -15.15 -11.45 16.60
CA SER A 358 -15.69 -11.76 15.27
C SER A 358 -15.23 -10.80 14.18
N ASP A 359 -15.42 -11.18 12.92
CA ASP A 359 -15.07 -10.33 11.78
C ASP A 359 -16.08 -9.20 11.53
N GLU A 360 -17.32 -9.32 12.03
CA GLU A 360 -18.29 -8.23 12.09
C GLU A 360 -17.82 -7.11 13.02
N GLU A 361 -17.34 -7.46 14.21
CA GLU A 361 -16.78 -6.49 15.15
C GLU A 361 -15.57 -5.78 14.51
N ARG A 362 -14.67 -6.53 13.86
CA ARG A 362 -13.54 -5.97 13.12
C ARG A 362 -13.96 -5.05 11.98
N LEU A 363 -15.07 -5.35 11.29
CA LEU A 363 -15.62 -4.50 10.25
C LEU A 363 -16.18 -3.19 10.82
N GLU A 364 -16.86 -3.24 11.96
CA GLU A 364 -17.36 -2.04 12.65
C GLU A 364 -16.21 -1.14 13.10
N MET A 365 -15.22 -1.70 13.79
CA MET A 365 -14.00 -0.98 14.17
C MET A 365 -13.28 -0.38 12.96
N TYR A 366 -13.21 -1.11 11.84
CA TYR A 366 -12.62 -0.63 10.59
C TYR A 366 -13.38 0.59 10.04
N LYS A 367 -14.72 0.52 9.98
CA LYS A 367 -15.58 1.61 9.49
C LYS A 367 -15.45 2.86 10.38
N GLU A 368 -15.45 2.67 11.69
CA GLU A 368 -15.27 3.75 12.67
C GLU A 368 -13.91 4.43 12.50
N ALA A 369 -12.82 3.65 12.45
CA ALA A 369 -11.46 4.16 12.33
C ALA A 369 -11.23 4.97 11.04
N ARG A 370 -11.74 4.48 9.91
CA ARG A 370 -11.62 5.15 8.60
C ARG A 370 -12.49 6.40 8.52
N ASN A 371 -13.70 6.37 9.09
CA ASN A 371 -14.60 7.53 9.19
C ASN A 371 -14.84 8.27 7.83
N GLY A 372 -14.82 7.52 6.72
CA GLY A 372 -15.05 8.03 5.36
C GLY A 372 -13.94 8.93 4.78
N GLY A 373 -14.25 9.55 3.65
CA GLY A 373 -13.32 10.45 2.95
C GLY A 373 -13.00 11.71 3.75
N SER A 374 -11.77 12.19 3.63
CA SER A 374 -11.30 13.45 4.21
C SER A 374 -10.27 14.11 3.30
N VAL A 375 -10.13 15.43 3.45
CA VAL A 375 -9.14 16.26 2.76
C VAL A 375 -8.04 16.64 3.75
N ASN A 376 -6.78 16.65 3.32
CA ASN A 376 -5.68 17.09 4.18
C ASN A 376 -5.65 18.62 4.33
N SER A 377 -4.86 19.12 5.28
CA SER A 377 -4.80 20.55 5.59
C SER A 377 -4.37 21.40 4.38
N GLU A 378 -3.47 20.87 3.54
CA GLU A 378 -3.01 21.51 2.32
C GLU A 378 -4.11 21.67 1.26
N TYR A 379 -4.79 20.59 0.88
CA TYR A 379 -5.85 20.69 -0.13
C TYR A 379 -7.09 21.40 0.42
N HIS A 380 -7.31 21.40 1.73
CA HIS A 380 -8.33 22.25 2.34
C HIS A 380 -8.00 23.74 2.13
N HIS A 381 -6.75 24.16 2.30
CA HIS A 381 -6.32 25.53 2.01
C HIS A 381 -6.48 25.87 0.51
N ILE A 382 -6.08 24.97 -0.39
CA ILE A 382 -6.24 25.14 -1.84
C ILE A 382 -7.74 25.29 -2.20
N LEU A 383 -8.61 24.44 -1.66
CA LEU A 383 -10.05 24.55 -1.88
C LEU A 383 -10.60 25.89 -1.38
N LYS A 384 -10.22 26.34 -0.18
CA LYS A 384 -10.63 27.65 0.35
C LYS A 384 -10.20 28.79 -0.54
N MET A 385 -9.00 28.73 -1.13
CA MET A 385 -8.53 29.72 -2.10
C MET A 385 -9.38 29.74 -3.37
N HIS A 386 -9.76 28.58 -3.91
CA HIS A 386 -10.64 28.54 -5.09
C HIS A 386 -12.07 28.98 -4.78
N ILE A 387 -12.57 28.68 -3.58
CA ILE A 387 -13.87 29.16 -3.10
C ILE A 387 -13.87 30.70 -2.98
N SER A 388 -12.81 31.30 -2.41
CA SER A 388 -12.74 32.77 -2.28
C SER A 388 -12.64 33.49 -3.64
N LYS A 389 -12.11 32.81 -4.66
CA LYS A 389 -12.10 33.27 -6.06
C LYS A 389 -13.41 33.02 -6.81
N GLY A 390 -14.41 32.37 -6.18
CA GLY A 390 -15.67 32.00 -6.82
C GLY A 390 -15.57 30.86 -7.86
N GLN A 391 -14.42 30.19 -7.93
CA GLN A 391 -14.13 29.12 -8.89
C GLN A 391 -14.63 27.75 -8.42
N VAL A 392 -14.81 27.57 -7.11
CA VAL A 392 -15.39 26.36 -6.50
C VAL A 392 -16.65 26.73 -5.72
N SER A 393 -17.74 26.01 -5.96
CA SER A 393 -18.93 26.01 -5.10
C SER A 393 -19.01 24.67 -4.37
N LEU A 394 -18.84 24.70 -3.04
CA LEU A 394 -18.84 23.52 -2.18
C LEU A 394 -20.21 23.36 -1.51
N HIS A 395 -20.83 22.21 -1.68
CA HIS A 395 -22.14 21.89 -1.12
C HIS A 395 -22.03 20.63 -0.24
N GLU A 396 -21.94 20.87 1.06
CA GLU A 396 -21.94 19.84 2.11
C GLU A 396 -23.38 19.36 2.39
N HIS A 397 -23.53 18.20 3.02
CA HIS A 397 -24.83 17.62 3.41
C HIS A 397 -25.86 17.56 2.26
N THR A 398 -25.40 17.40 1.03
CA THR A 398 -26.23 17.46 -0.18
C THR A 398 -26.12 16.16 -0.98
N ASN A 399 -27.26 15.59 -1.34
CA ASN A 399 -27.35 14.41 -2.21
C ASN A 399 -27.94 14.80 -3.55
N ILE A 400 -27.48 14.17 -4.63
CA ILE A 400 -28.08 14.31 -5.95
C ILE A 400 -29.21 13.28 -6.04
N THR A 401 -30.44 13.74 -6.30
CA THR A 401 -31.63 12.88 -6.30
C THR A 401 -32.04 12.47 -7.71
N SER A 402 -31.82 13.33 -8.70
CA SER A 402 -32.09 13.05 -10.11
C SER A 402 -31.09 13.77 -11.02
N ALA A 403 -30.88 13.23 -12.22
CA ALA A 403 -30.13 13.90 -13.27
C ALA A 403 -30.76 13.62 -14.63
N SER A 404 -30.80 14.63 -15.50
CA SER A 404 -31.30 14.52 -16.87
C SER A 404 -30.26 15.06 -17.84
N TRP A 405 -29.96 14.26 -18.87
CA TRP A 405 -29.01 14.64 -19.93
C TRP A 405 -29.75 15.40 -21.04
N ASN A 406 -29.23 16.57 -21.41
CA ASN A 406 -29.69 17.29 -22.59
C ASN A 406 -28.68 17.08 -23.73
N THR A 407 -29.10 16.34 -24.77
CA THR A 407 -28.26 16.03 -25.94
C THR A 407 -27.93 17.25 -26.78
N GLY A 408 -28.84 18.23 -26.87
CA GLY A 408 -28.64 19.45 -27.65
C GLY A 408 -27.57 20.38 -27.05
N SER A 409 -27.57 20.56 -25.73
CA SER A 409 -26.56 21.38 -25.04
C SER A 409 -25.35 20.59 -24.55
N GLN A 410 -25.38 19.26 -24.67
CA GLN A 410 -24.40 18.32 -24.12
C GLN A 410 -24.09 18.58 -22.65
N SER A 411 -25.14 18.63 -21.84
CA SER A 411 -25.01 18.99 -20.43
C SER A 411 -26.04 18.29 -19.55
N TRP A 412 -25.67 18.03 -18.30
CA TRP A 412 -26.54 17.54 -17.25
C TRP A 412 -27.31 18.67 -16.56
N LYS A 413 -28.60 18.46 -16.34
CA LYS A 413 -29.38 19.16 -15.32
C LYS A 413 -29.53 18.22 -14.12
N VAL A 414 -29.28 18.71 -12.92
CA VAL A 414 -29.30 17.88 -11.69
C VAL A 414 -30.23 18.49 -10.66
N GLU A 415 -30.87 17.62 -9.88
CA GLU A 415 -31.68 18.00 -8.72
C GLU A 415 -31.05 17.44 -7.45
N THR A 416 -31.21 18.15 -6.34
CA THR A 416 -30.55 17.82 -5.08
C THR A 416 -31.50 17.83 -3.89
N SER A 417 -31.10 17.13 -2.83
CA SER A 417 -31.71 17.20 -1.50
C SER A 417 -30.63 17.52 -0.45
N PRO A 418 -30.73 18.64 0.27
CA PRO A 418 -31.72 19.72 0.09
C PRO A 418 -31.63 20.38 -1.30
N GLU A 419 -32.71 21.04 -1.72
CA GLU A 419 -32.77 21.71 -3.01
C GLU A 419 -31.78 22.88 -3.05
N LEU A 420 -30.91 22.88 -4.06
CA LEU A 420 -30.01 23.99 -4.34
C LEU A 420 -30.59 24.80 -5.51
N LEU A 421 -30.95 26.05 -5.24
CA LEU A 421 -31.41 26.98 -6.26
C LEU A 421 -30.25 27.37 -7.20
N ASP A 422 -30.59 27.65 -8.46
CA ASP A 422 -29.67 28.19 -9.48
C ASP A 422 -28.44 27.33 -9.80
N LEU A 423 -28.53 26.00 -9.68
CA LEU A 423 -27.50 25.11 -10.22
C LEU A 423 -27.44 25.26 -11.75
N PRO A 424 -26.25 25.46 -12.34
CA PRO A 424 -26.13 25.53 -13.78
C PRO A 424 -26.24 24.14 -14.40
N ALA A 425 -26.37 24.09 -15.73
CA ALA A 425 -26.11 22.86 -16.44
C ALA A 425 -24.62 22.49 -16.38
N PHE A 426 -24.32 21.20 -16.25
CA PHE A 426 -22.96 20.66 -16.09
C PHE A 426 -22.48 19.95 -17.36
N ASP A 427 -21.30 20.31 -17.84
CA ASP A 427 -20.72 19.70 -19.05
C ASP A 427 -20.22 18.27 -18.80
N HIS A 428 -19.83 17.99 -17.56
CA HIS A 428 -19.31 16.70 -17.15
C HIS A 428 -19.49 16.48 -15.65
N VAL A 429 -19.55 15.21 -15.26
CA VAL A 429 -19.65 14.76 -13.87
C VAL A 429 -18.52 13.80 -13.58
N ILE A 430 -17.78 14.04 -12.49
CA ILE A 430 -16.74 13.14 -12.00
C ILE A 430 -17.11 12.63 -10.62
N TYR A 431 -17.27 11.30 -10.51
CA TYR A 431 -17.44 10.61 -9.24
C TYR A 431 -16.09 10.30 -8.60
N ALA A 432 -15.82 10.92 -7.45
CA ALA A 432 -14.65 10.66 -6.62
C ALA A 432 -15.05 9.90 -5.35
N THR A 433 -15.82 8.82 -5.54
CA THR A 433 -16.48 8.07 -4.46
C THR A 433 -15.68 6.88 -3.92
N GLY A 434 -14.44 6.71 -4.36
CA GLY A 434 -13.54 5.66 -3.87
C GLY A 434 -13.71 4.36 -4.67
N PHE A 435 -13.73 3.23 -3.97
CA PHE A 435 -13.93 1.91 -4.58
C PHE A 435 -14.96 1.13 -3.77
N GLU A 436 -15.77 0.33 -4.46
CA GLU A 436 -16.51 -0.74 -3.83
C GLU A 436 -15.53 -1.81 -3.32
N ILE A 437 -15.84 -2.42 -2.18
CA ILE A 437 -15.11 -3.55 -1.64
C ILE A 437 -16.07 -4.73 -1.69
N ASN A 438 -15.80 -5.68 -2.58
CA ASN A 438 -16.56 -6.91 -2.68
C ASN A 438 -15.68 -8.00 -3.29
N PHE A 439 -15.12 -8.84 -2.44
CA PHE A 439 -14.24 -9.93 -2.84
C PHE A 439 -14.94 -10.94 -3.75
N GLU A 440 -16.22 -11.20 -3.50
CA GLU A 440 -17.03 -12.15 -4.26
C GLU A 440 -17.34 -11.67 -5.68
N LYS A 441 -17.16 -10.38 -5.99
CA LYS A 441 -17.29 -9.83 -7.35
C LYS A 441 -16.00 -9.95 -8.19
N ILE A 442 -14.89 -10.39 -7.60
CA ILE A 442 -13.63 -10.52 -8.32
C ILE A 442 -13.68 -11.80 -9.18
N GLU A 443 -13.70 -11.64 -10.50
CA GLU A 443 -13.78 -12.74 -11.48
C GLU A 443 -12.64 -13.76 -11.30
N ALA A 444 -11.42 -13.27 -11.08
CA ALA A 444 -10.22 -14.10 -11.01
C ALA A 444 -10.25 -15.15 -9.89
N VAL A 445 -10.94 -14.90 -8.77
CA VAL A 445 -10.99 -15.81 -7.61
C VAL A 445 -12.24 -16.69 -7.59
N GLN A 446 -13.17 -16.52 -8.55
CA GLN A 446 -14.40 -17.31 -8.60
C GLN A 446 -14.19 -18.84 -8.57
N PRO A 447 -13.18 -19.42 -9.23
CA PRO A 447 -12.96 -20.86 -9.14
C PRO A 447 -12.61 -21.30 -7.71
N LEU A 448 -11.78 -20.54 -7.00
CA LEU A 448 -11.43 -20.82 -5.61
C LEU A 448 -12.66 -20.72 -4.69
N ILE A 449 -13.47 -19.66 -4.85
CA ILE A 449 -14.72 -19.50 -4.08
C ILE A 449 -15.63 -20.70 -4.29
N LYS A 450 -15.83 -21.13 -5.54
CA LYS A 450 -16.71 -22.27 -5.87
C LYS A 450 -16.20 -23.60 -5.30
N ARG A 451 -14.89 -23.80 -5.25
CA ARG A 451 -14.27 -25.08 -4.89
C ARG A 451 -13.98 -25.22 -3.40
N TYR A 452 -13.54 -24.14 -2.75
CA TYR A 452 -13.07 -24.15 -1.37
C TYR A 452 -13.94 -23.33 -0.43
N GLY A 453 -14.81 -22.47 -0.96
CA GLY A 453 -15.59 -21.53 -0.17
C GLY A 453 -14.72 -20.48 0.52
N ILE A 454 -15.31 -19.35 0.86
CA ILE A 454 -14.73 -18.37 1.79
C ILE A 454 -15.86 -17.54 2.37
N GLU A 455 -15.82 -17.32 3.68
CA GLU A 455 -16.74 -16.38 4.33
C GLU A 455 -16.33 -14.95 3.98
N THR A 456 -17.32 -14.06 3.81
CA THR A 456 -17.05 -12.64 3.62
C THR A 456 -17.91 -11.77 4.53
N VAL A 457 -17.31 -10.72 5.09
CA VAL A 457 -17.98 -9.77 5.98
C VAL A 457 -17.78 -8.37 5.42
N GLY A 458 -18.89 -7.71 5.06
CA GLY A 458 -18.86 -6.39 4.43
C GLY A 458 -18.09 -6.34 3.10
N GLY A 459 -18.02 -7.47 2.39
CA GLY A 459 -17.30 -7.62 1.12
C GLY A 459 -15.80 -7.90 1.27
N PHE A 460 -15.28 -8.04 2.50
CA PHE A 460 -13.90 -8.48 2.75
C PHE A 460 -13.85 -10.00 2.99
N PRO A 461 -12.84 -10.72 2.50
CA PRO A 461 -12.66 -12.13 2.83
C PRO A 461 -12.23 -12.32 4.29
N CYS A 462 -12.81 -13.32 4.95
CA CYS A 462 -12.41 -13.77 6.28
C CYS A 462 -11.19 -14.67 6.16
N LEU A 463 -10.00 -14.06 6.10
CA LEU A 463 -8.72 -14.76 5.97
C LEU A 463 -8.28 -15.38 7.30
N THR A 464 -7.25 -16.21 7.29
CA THR A 464 -6.51 -16.66 8.48
C THR A 464 -5.63 -15.54 9.08
N HIS A 465 -4.98 -15.80 10.22
CA HIS A 465 -4.09 -14.81 10.86
C HIS A 465 -2.84 -14.45 10.02
N ASP A 466 -2.35 -15.39 9.22
CA ASP A 466 -1.22 -15.24 8.30
C ASP A 466 -1.63 -14.69 6.91
N LEU A 467 -2.92 -14.35 6.76
CA LEU A 467 -3.52 -13.79 5.56
C LEU A 467 -3.70 -14.77 4.40
N SER A 468 -3.64 -16.08 4.65
CA SER A 468 -4.00 -17.11 3.69
C SER A 468 -5.53 -17.32 3.60
N TRP A 469 -5.93 -18.06 2.57
CA TRP A 469 -7.31 -18.50 2.36
C TRP A 469 -7.74 -19.51 3.42
N SER A 470 -6.88 -20.52 3.66
CA SER A 470 -7.01 -21.53 4.71
C SER A 470 -5.64 -22.19 4.93
N ASP A 471 -5.56 -23.16 5.85
CA ASP A 471 -4.36 -23.97 6.04
C ASP A 471 -4.03 -24.87 4.83
N GLU A 472 -5.03 -25.19 4.00
CA GLU A 472 -4.90 -26.11 2.86
C GLU A 472 -4.66 -25.41 1.51
N VAL A 473 -5.10 -24.15 1.39
CA VAL A 473 -5.04 -23.37 0.15
C VAL A 473 -4.04 -22.23 0.33
N PRO A 474 -2.80 -22.33 -0.21
CA PRO A 474 -1.74 -21.33 -0.02
C PRO A 474 -1.93 -20.11 -0.95
N PHE A 475 -3.12 -19.52 -0.87
CA PHE A 475 -3.51 -18.28 -1.54
C PHE A 475 -3.59 -17.17 -0.51
N PHE A 476 -2.66 -16.21 -0.57
CA PHE A 476 -2.57 -15.10 0.37
C PHE A 476 -3.21 -13.85 -0.19
N VAL A 477 -3.75 -12.99 0.67
CA VAL A 477 -4.33 -11.71 0.28
C VAL A 477 -3.71 -10.60 1.12
N THR A 478 -3.31 -9.49 0.48
CA THR A 478 -2.71 -8.33 1.18
C THR A 478 -3.29 -7.00 0.70
N GLY A 479 -3.00 -5.92 1.44
CA GLY A 479 -3.52 -4.59 1.18
C GLY A 479 -4.98 -4.45 1.60
N ARG A 480 -5.79 -3.72 0.83
CA ARG A 480 -7.17 -3.37 1.23
C ARG A 480 -8.03 -4.58 1.59
N LEU A 481 -7.96 -5.66 0.82
CA LEU A 481 -8.81 -6.84 1.04
C LEU A 481 -8.45 -7.59 2.35
N ALA A 482 -7.24 -7.43 2.87
CA ALA A 482 -6.82 -8.03 4.13
C ALA A 482 -7.20 -7.21 5.38
N SER A 483 -8.03 -6.16 5.24
CA SER A 483 -8.29 -5.20 6.33
C SER A 483 -8.85 -5.85 7.60
N LEU A 484 -9.70 -6.87 7.47
CA LEU A 484 -10.24 -7.59 8.64
C LEU A 484 -9.15 -8.21 9.51
N ARG A 485 -8.00 -8.61 8.97
CA ARG A 485 -6.89 -9.19 9.74
C ARG A 485 -5.77 -8.19 10.05
N MET A 486 -5.60 -7.20 9.19
CA MET A 486 -4.50 -6.24 9.24
C MET A 486 -4.82 -4.97 10.00
N GLY A 487 -6.10 -4.60 10.08
CA GLY A 487 -6.55 -3.34 10.65
C GLY A 487 -6.77 -2.24 9.61
N PRO A 488 -7.25 -1.07 10.06
CA PRO A 488 -7.74 0.00 9.18
C PRO A 488 -6.64 0.69 8.35
N ALA A 489 -5.37 0.46 8.67
CA ALA A 489 -4.21 0.91 7.92
C ALA A 489 -3.89 0.06 6.68
N SER A 490 -4.49 -1.14 6.57
CA SER A 490 -4.20 -2.10 5.50
C SER A 490 -4.31 -1.52 4.08
N PRO A 491 -5.28 -0.62 3.77
CA PRO A 491 -5.37 0.00 2.44
C PRO A 491 -4.25 1.01 2.12
N ASN A 492 -3.42 1.41 3.10
CA ASN A 492 -2.37 2.42 2.96
C ASN A 492 -0.98 1.78 2.87
N LEU A 493 0.04 2.61 2.62
CA LEU A 493 1.44 2.18 2.57
C LEU A 493 1.94 1.55 3.88
N GLU A 494 1.33 1.88 5.02
CA GLU A 494 1.60 1.23 6.30
C GLU A 494 1.27 -0.27 6.28
N GLY A 495 0.15 -0.63 5.64
CA GLY A 495 -0.30 -2.01 5.50
C GLY A 495 0.62 -2.87 4.64
N ALA A 496 1.39 -2.26 3.72
CA ALA A 496 2.26 -2.97 2.80
C ALA A 496 3.34 -3.78 3.53
N ARG A 497 4.12 -3.13 4.41
CA ARG A 497 5.18 -3.81 5.17
C ARG A 497 4.60 -4.83 6.14
N MET A 498 3.57 -4.44 6.91
CA MET A 498 2.98 -5.34 7.91
C MET A 498 2.40 -6.61 7.27
N GLY A 499 1.76 -6.49 6.09
CA GLY A 499 1.20 -7.64 5.37
C GLY A 499 2.30 -8.52 4.79
N ALA A 500 3.36 -7.91 4.24
CA ALA A 500 4.52 -8.62 3.73
C ALA A 500 5.22 -9.45 4.81
N GLU A 501 5.35 -8.92 6.03
CA GLU A 501 5.90 -9.67 7.17
C GLU A 501 5.08 -10.94 7.42
N ARG A 502 3.77 -10.84 7.65
CA ARG A 502 2.93 -12.01 7.97
C ARG A 502 2.98 -13.09 6.89
N ILE A 503 2.95 -12.68 5.62
CA ILE A 503 3.01 -13.61 4.49
C ILE A 503 4.37 -14.30 4.41
N ALA A 504 5.48 -13.57 4.54
CA ALA A 504 6.82 -14.14 4.42
C ALA A 504 7.10 -15.25 5.44
N TRP A 505 6.57 -15.11 6.66
CA TRP A 505 6.63 -16.15 7.69
C TRP A 505 5.96 -17.44 7.25
N LYS A 506 4.72 -17.37 6.78
CA LYS A 506 3.99 -18.57 6.35
C LYS A 506 4.55 -19.16 5.06
N VAL A 507 5.00 -18.34 4.13
CA VAL A 507 5.65 -18.79 2.89
C VAL A 507 6.90 -19.63 3.21
N GLY A 508 7.74 -19.18 4.14
CA GLY A 508 8.89 -19.96 4.57
C GLY A 508 8.50 -21.31 5.17
N GLU A 509 7.50 -21.33 6.06
CA GLU A 509 6.96 -22.57 6.64
C GLU A 509 6.47 -23.54 5.57
N LEU A 510 5.69 -23.07 4.58
CA LEU A 510 5.11 -23.90 3.54
C LEU A 510 6.17 -24.46 2.58
N LEU A 511 7.16 -23.66 2.19
CA LEU A 511 8.21 -24.10 1.27
C LEU A 511 9.19 -25.08 1.94
N GLY A 512 9.47 -24.92 3.23
CA GLY A 512 10.35 -25.85 3.94
C GLY A 512 9.69 -27.16 4.41
N ARG A 513 8.35 -27.29 4.32
CA ARG A 513 7.66 -28.58 4.49
C ARG A 513 7.79 -29.51 3.28
N GLY A 514 8.26 -29.01 2.14
CA GLY A 514 8.27 -29.73 0.86
C GLY A 514 9.50 -30.60 0.59
N GLU A 515 10.49 -30.65 1.49
CA GLU A 515 11.70 -31.46 1.30
C GLU A 515 11.81 -32.59 2.33
N PRO A 516 11.73 -33.87 1.91
CA PRO A 516 12.07 -34.97 2.78
C PRO A 516 13.59 -35.02 2.96
N ASP A 517 14.06 -35.05 4.20
CA ASP A 517 15.44 -35.41 4.50
C ASP A 517 15.70 -36.88 4.08
N THR A 518 16.94 -37.19 3.72
CA THR A 518 17.44 -38.53 3.33
C THR A 518 17.16 -39.63 4.36
N LYS A 519 16.65 -39.29 5.55
CA LYS A 519 16.31 -40.21 6.65
C LYS A 519 14.83 -40.37 6.96
N GLY A 520 13.92 -39.68 6.26
CA GLY A 520 12.47 -39.94 6.37
C GLY A 520 11.82 -39.63 7.74
N GLU A 521 12.47 -38.88 8.62
CA GLU A 521 11.89 -38.44 9.89
C GLU A 521 11.42 -36.98 9.83
N ARG A 522 10.20 -36.76 10.32
CA ARG A 522 9.52 -35.45 10.36
C ARG A 522 10.19 -34.53 11.37
N ARG A 523 10.43 -33.27 11.01
CA ARG A 523 10.62 -32.19 12.00
C ARG A 523 9.26 -31.80 12.56
N ASP A 524 8.92 -32.37 13.71
CA ASP A 524 7.88 -31.81 14.57
C ASP A 524 8.37 -30.45 15.09
N SER A 525 7.45 -29.51 15.25
CA SER A 525 7.77 -28.14 15.66
C SER A 525 8.50 -28.11 17.02
N GLY A 526 9.79 -27.76 17.03
CA GLY A 526 10.52 -27.45 18.26
C GLY A 526 12.05 -27.58 18.15
N TYR A 527 12.74 -26.44 18.27
CA TYR A 527 14.15 -26.28 18.70
C TYR A 527 15.24 -27.21 18.09
N SER A 528 16.08 -26.59 17.26
CA SER A 528 17.45 -26.96 16.84
C SER A 528 17.65 -28.26 16.04
N SER A 529 18.44 -28.17 14.97
CA SER A 529 19.81 -28.74 14.97
C SER A 529 20.55 -28.40 13.68
N ILE A 530 21.80 -28.03 13.92
CA ILE A 530 22.94 -27.93 13.01
C ILE A 530 23.02 -29.19 12.16
N ASP A 531 22.85 -29.07 10.85
CA ASP A 531 23.69 -29.80 9.90
C ASP A 531 23.64 -29.16 8.51
N GLY A 532 24.83 -29.02 7.94
CA GLY A 532 25.06 -28.36 6.67
C GLY A 532 24.81 -29.29 5.48
N ARG A 533 24.43 -28.64 4.36
CA ARG A 533 24.33 -29.15 2.98
C ARG A 533 23.05 -29.89 2.60
N ILE A 534 21.97 -29.15 2.27
CA ILE A 534 20.90 -29.60 1.36
C ILE A 534 20.37 -28.36 0.57
N GLU A 535 20.01 -28.54 -0.71
CA GLU A 535 19.42 -27.55 -1.64
C GLU A 535 17.97 -27.14 -1.30
N GLY A 536 17.66 -26.97 -0.01
CA GLY A 536 16.36 -26.49 0.47
C GLY A 536 16.30 -25.00 0.71
N VAL A 537 15.07 -24.46 0.85
CA VAL A 537 14.85 -23.07 1.25
C VAL A 537 15.40 -22.87 2.67
N ASP A 538 16.61 -22.35 2.75
CA ASP A 538 17.29 -22.04 4.01
C ASP A 538 16.49 -20.95 4.77
N PHE A 539 15.79 -21.35 5.83
CA PHE A 539 14.96 -20.47 6.66
C PHE A 539 15.72 -19.28 7.24
N ARG A 540 17.05 -19.38 7.39
CA ARG A 540 17.92 -18.27 7.79
C ARG A 540 17.91 -17.13 6.76
N ARG A 541 17.71 -17.46 5.48
CA ARG A 541 17.67 -16.50 4.36
C ARG A 541 16.38 -15.71 4.26
N LEU A 542 15.27 -16.24 4.78
CA LEU A 542 13.99 -15.53 4.82
C LEU A 542 13.84 -14.63 6.04
N GLY A 543 14.83 -14.58 6.94
CA GLY A 543 14.76 -13.67 8.05
C GLY A 543 13.57 -13.91 8.95
N LEU A 544 13.36 -15.16 9.38
CA LEU A 544 12.21 -15.55 10.18
C LEU A 544 12.53 -15.63 11.68
N GLY A 545 13.73 -15.29 12.15
CA GLY A 545 14.02 -15.28 13.59
C GLY A 545 13.82 -16.63 14.32
N ILE A 546 13.69 -17.73 13.57
CA ILE A 546 13.55 -19.11 14.08
C ILE A 546 14.89 -19.64 14.62
N GLU A 547 16.01 -19.04 14.18
CA GLU A 547 17.38 -19.33 14.62
C GLU A 547 18.15 -18.04 14.90
N ASN A 548 19.20 -18.12 15.72
CA ASN A 548 20.06 -16.98 16.04
C ASN A 548 20.78 -16.49 14.78
N GLN A 549 20.38 -15.32 14.28
CA GLN A 549 20.92 -14.77 13.05
C GLN A 549 22.40 -14.39 13.14
N PHE A 550 22.95 -14.22 14.34
CA PHE A 550 24.37 -13.96 14.55
C PHE A 550 25.25 -15.18 14.27
N ASP A 551 24.70 -16.40 14.35
CA ASP A 551 25.44 -17.64 14.04
C ASP A 551 25.72 -17.78 12.53
N VAL A 552 24.94 -17.08 11.69
CA VAL A 552 25.19 -16.98 10.23
C VAL A 552 26.46 -16.17 9.92
N LEU A 553 26.93 -15.36 10.87
CA LEU A 553 28.16 -14.57 10.73
C LEU A 553 29.40 -15.35 11.17
N ASP A 554 29.24 -16.58 11.69
CA ASP A 554 30.37 -17.36 12.20
C ASP A 554 31.27 -17.77 11.03
N LEU A 555 32.46 -17.19 11.05
CA LEU A 555 33.49 -17.38 10.04
C LEU A 555 33.91 -18.85 10.10
N GLY A 556 33.86 -19.56 8.97
CA GLY A 556 34.44 -20.89 8.84
C GLY A 556 35.92 -20.88 9.19
N GLY A 557 36.22 -21.02 10.48
CA GLY A 557 37.53 -21.36 10.98
C GLY A 557 37.73 -22.83 10.67
N SER A 558 38.58 -23.12 9.70
CA SER A 558 39.13 -24.45 9.51
C SER A 558 39.77 -24.90 10.83
N THR A 559 39.10 -25.81 11.54
CA THR A 559 39.75 -26.62 12.57
C THR A 559 40.68 -27.59 11.84
N SER A 560 41.89 -27.12 11.55
CA SER A 560 43.03 -28.00 11.42
C SER A 560 43.46 -28.36 12.85
N GLU A 561 42.86 -29.39 13.42
CA GLU A 561 43.50 -30.10 14.53
C GLU A 561 44.19 -31.34 13.96
N SER A 562 45.49 -31.33 14.21
CA SER A 562 46.53 -32.25 13.83
C SER A 562 46.29 -33.65 14.39
N ASP A 563 46.50 -34.65 13.52
CA ASP A 563 46.92 -35.98 13.94
C ASP A 563 48.25 -35.88 14.71
N ASP A 564 48.25 -36.39 15.93
CA ASP A 564 49.40 -37.02 16.60
C ASP A 564 48.91 -38.25 17.36
#